data_AF-A0A5B7BH43-F1
#
_entry.id   AF-A0A5B7BH43-F1
#
_cell.length_a   1.000
_cell.length_b   1.000
_cell.length_c   1.000
_cell.angle_alpha   90.00
_cell.angle_beta   90.00
_cell.angle_gamma   90.00
#
_symmetry.space_group_name_H-M   'P 1'
#
loop_
_entity.id
_entity.type
_entity.pdbx_description
1 polymer ?
#
loop_
_entity_poly.entity_id
_entity_poly.type
_entity_poly.pdbx_seq_one_letter_code
_entity_poly.pdbx_strand_id
1 'polypeptide(L)'
;MAHACMSSCTKIFIFIYTHAYIIIYTHTDFCLHIFFSPLFFFRHGIRQMRTAWSDGPEFVTQCPIRPGGSYTYRFTIQGQEGTLWWHAHSSWLRATVYGALIIHPKEGTSYPFATPKRETPLLLGEWWDANPIDVVREATRTGATPNVSDAYTINGQPGDFYNCSSTGLPSINSSVCSFF
;
A
#
# COMPACT_ATOMS: atom_id res chain seq x y z
N MET A 1 24.10 15.15 7.66
CA MET A 1 23.03 14.61 8.53
C MET A 1 22.37 13.50 7.73
N ALA A 2 22.45 12.26 8.22
CA ALA A 2 22.01 11.10 7.47
C ALA A 2 20.48 11.15 7.28
N HIS A 3 20.04 11.37 6.04
CA HIS A 3 18.66 11.13 5.64
C HIS A 3 18.43 9.63 5.83
N ALA A 4 17.65 9.27 6.85
CA ALA A 4 17.24 7.89 7.04
C ALA A 4 16.45 7.49 5.80
N CYS A 5 17.05 6.64 4.95
CA CYS A 5 16.33 5.86 3.97
C CYS A 5 15.11 5.26 4.67
N MET A 6 13.91 5.63 4.24
CA MET A 6 12.71 4.84 4.50
C MET A 6 12.93 3.48 3.80
N SER A 7 13.61 2.60 4.51
CA SER A 7 13.92 1.26 4.08
C SER A 7 12.62 0.46 4.01
N SER A 8 12.17 0.22 2.78
CA SER A 8 11.40 -0.96 2.37
C SER A 8 10.13 -1.26 3.18
N CYS A 9 9.10 -0.41 3.05
CA CYS A 9 7.73 -0.93 3.14
C CYS A 9 7.41 -1.59 1.78
N THR A 10 7.60 -2.90 1.71
CA THR A 10 7.39 -3.72 0.51
C THR A 10 6.00 -3.46 -0.10
N LYS A 11 5.96 -3.08 -1.38
CA LYS A 11 4.73 -3.08 -2.17
C LYS A 11 4.38 -4.51 -2.52
N ILE A 12 3.47 -5.10 -1.77
CA ILE A 12 3.08 -6.50 -1.94
C ILE A 12 1.92 -6.59 -2.94
N PHE A 13 2.14 -7.34 -4.02
CA PHE A 13 1.07 -7.77 -4.90
C PHE A 13 0.46 -9.06 -4.35
N ILE A 14 -0.84 -9.06 -4.10
CA ILE A 14 -1.55 -10.25 -3.60
C ILE A 14 -2.46 -10.76 -4.71
N PHE A 15 -2.18 -11.97 -5.19
CA PHE A 15 -2.96 -12.67 -6.20
C PHE A 15 -3.76 -13.80 -5.54
N ILE A 16 -5.06 -13.84 -5.82
CA ILE A 16 -6.02 -14.72 -5.15
C ILE A 16 -7.13 -15.13 -6.11
N TYR A 17 -7.85 -16.21 -5.80
CA TYR A 17 -8.97 -16.71 -6.59
C TYR A 17 -10.31 -16.40 -5.92
N THR A 18 -11.40 -16.31 -6.70
CA THR A 18 -12.75 -16.18 -6.11
C THR A 18 -13.07 -17.36 -5.19
N HIS A 19 -13.87 -17.12 -4.15
CA HIS A 19 -14.25 -18.13 -3.14
C HIS A 19 -13.11 -18.68 -2.28
N ALA A 20 -11.92 -18.06 -2.33
CA ALA A 20 -10.84 -18.39 -1.43
C ALA A 20 -11.12 -17.87 -0.01
N TYR A 21 -10.74 -18.69 0.98
CA TYR A 21 -10.56 -18.25 2.36
C TYR A 21 -9.15 -17.69 2.50
N ILE A 22 -9.02 -16.44 2.93
CA ILE A 22 -7.76 -15.72 2.94
C ILE A 22 -7.34 -15.44 4.37
N ILE A 23 -6.07 -15.74 4.64
CA ILE A 23 -5.39 -15.45 5.89
C ILE A 23 -4.19 -14.58 5.56
N ILE A 24 -4.18 -13.33 6.03
CA ILE A 24 -3.03 -12.43 5.88
C ILE A 24 -2.46 -12.16 7.25
N TYR A 25 -1.19 -12.54 7.44
CA TYR A 25 -0.44 -12.26 8.64
C TYR A 25 0.27 -10.92 8.49
N THR A 26 0.11 -10.06 9.49
CA THR A 26 0.78 -8.77 9.55
C THR A 26 1.61 -8.68 10.80
N HIS A 27 2.88 -8.33 10.62
CA HIS A 27 3.83 -8.08 11.69
C HIS A 27 4.34 -6.65 11.56
N THR A 28 4.41 -5.94 12.67
CA THR A 28 4.89 -4.57 12.71
C THR A 28 6.30 -4.57 13.29
N ASP A 29 7.31 -4.38 12.44
CA ASP A 29 8.70 -4.29 12.91
C ASP A 29 8.96 -2.92 13.57
N PHE A 30 9.90 -2.89 14.51
CA PHE A 30 10.30 -1.69 15.27
C PHE A 30 10.92 -0.56 14.42
N CYS A 31 11.03 -0.73 13.10
CA CYS A 31 11.68 0.20 12.18
C CYS A 31 10.76 1.35 11.76
N LEU A 32 10.25 2.10 12.74
CA LEU A 32 9.83 3.48 12.57
C LEU A 32 9.75 4.07 13.97
N HIS A 33 10.52 5.13 14.22
CA HIS A 33 10.41 5.98 15.42
C HIS A 33 9.14 6.85 15.32
N ILE A 34 8.02 6.21 14.99
CA ILE A 34 6.71 6.77 14.71
C ILE A 34 5.72 5.75 15.23
N PHE A 35 4.96 6.14 16.23
CA PHE A 35 4.00 5.33 16.99
C PHE A 35 2.78 4.88 16.16
N PHE A 36 2.90 4.43 14.91
CA PHE A 36 1.70 4.11 14.11
C PHE A 36 1.90 2.91 13.18
N SER A 37 0.86 2.07 13.19
CA SER A 37 0.78 0.72 12.66
C SER A 37 0.65 0.68 11.13
N PRO A 38 1.39 -0.18 10.40
CA PRO A 38 1.02 -0.54 9.04
C PRO A 38 -0.25 -1.40 9.10
N LEU A 39 -1.40 -0.76 8.92
CA LEU A 39 -2.70 -1.36 9.19
C LEU A 39 -3.41 -1.78 7.88
N PHE A 40 -3.14 -3.00 7.46
CA PHE A 40 -3.55 -3.66 6.21
C PHE A 40 -5.08 -3.63 5.98
N PHE A 41 -5.60 -2.85 5.02
CA PHE A 41 -7.04 -2.87 4.74
C PHE A 41 -7.52 -2.77 3.31
N PHE A 42 -8.71 -3.36 3.17
CA PHE A 42 -9.40 -3.77 1.95
C PHE A 42 -10.66 -2.93 1.66
N ARG A 43 -10.67 -1.65 2.06
CA ARG A 43 -11.76 -0.72 1.71
C ARG A 43 -11.59 -0.11 0.31
N HIS A 44 -11.16 -0.93 -0.64
CA HIS A 44 -11.42 -0.72 -2.05
C HIS A 44 -11.78 -2.06 -2.69
N GLY A 45 -12.88 -2.63 -2.19
CA GLY A 45 -13.68 -3.57 -2.95
C GLY A 45 -14.17 -4.77 -2.17
N ILE A 46 -13.36 -5.41 -1.31
CA ILE A 46 -13.76 -6.69 -0.68
C ILE A 46 -14.95 -6.49 0.25
N ARG A 47 -16.01 -7.28 0.02
CA ARG A 47 -17.19 -7.34 0.88
C ARG A 47 -16.88 -8.21 2.10
N GLN A 48 -16.65 -7.57 3.24
CA GLN A 48 -16.36 -8.22 4.52
C GLN A 48 -17.61 -8.85 5.15
N MET A 49 -18.23 -9.79 4.42
CA MET A 49 -19.46 -10.46 4.82
C MET A 49 -19.23 -11.23 6.12
N ARG A 50 -19.87 -10.78 7.20
CA ARG A 50 -19.75 -11.34 8.56
C ARG A 50 -18.31 -11.38 9.10
N THR A 51 -17.41 -10.54 8.56
CA THR A 51 -15.97 -10.53 8.89
C THR A 51 -15.48 -9.11 9.13
N ALA A 52 -16.36 -8.24 9.66
CA ALA A 52 -16.08 -6.81 9.86
C ALA A 52 -14.86 -6.54 10.77
N TRP A 53 -14.50 -7.46 11.66
CA TRP A 53 -13.28 -7.37 12.47
C TRP A 53 -11.98 -7.43 11.64
N SER A 54 -12.05 -7.87 10.38
CA SER A 54 -10.95 -7.86 9.42
C SER A 54 -11.12 -6.78 8.33
N ASP A 55 -12.05 -5.83 8.51
CA ASP A 55 -12.31 -4.73 7.56
C ASP A 55 -11.41 -3.52 7.78
N GLY A 56 -11.26 -3.15 9.06
CA GLY A 56 -10.10 -2.48 9.59
C GLY A 56 -9.89 -1.02 9.91
N PRO A 57 -10.70 -0.10 9.41
CA PRO A 57 -10.48 1.31 9.66
C PRO A 57 -10.19 1.56 11.14
N GLU A 58 -9.08 2.24 11.40
CA GLU A 58 -8.59 2.48 12.75
C GLU A 58 -9.67 3.18 13.57
N PHE A 59 -9.92 2.69 14.78
CA PHE A 59 -10.98 3.17 15.70
C PHE A 59 -12.42 3.00 15.22
N VAL A 60 -12.66 2.30 14.09
CA VAL A 60 -14.01 1.93 13.64
C VAL A 60 -14.27 0.45 13.88
N THR A 61 -13.43 -0.43 13.32
CA THR A 61 -13.63 -1.88 13.43
C THR A 61 -12.55 -2.56 14.27
N GLN A 62 -11.43 -1.87 14.52
CA GLN A 62 -10.35 -2.37 15.37
C GLN A 62 -9.46 -1.25 15.93
N CYS A 63 -8.74 -1.58 16.99
CA CYS A 63 -7.64 -0.77 17.49
C CYS A 63 -6.38 -0.94 16.61
N PRO A 64 -5.50 0.06 16.55
CA PRO A 64 -4.21 -0.04 15.86
C PRO A 64 -3.31 -1.15 16.44
N ILE A 65 -2.58 -1.85 15.56
CA ILE A 65 -1.62 -2.90 15.93
C ILE A 65 -0.34 -2.26 16.44
N ARG A 66 -0.05 -2.38 17.73
CA ARG A 66 1.15 -1.76 18.32
C ARG A 66 2.44 -2.31 17.69
N PRO A 67 3.53 -1.51 17.63
CA PRO A 67 4.85 -1.98 17.21
C PRO A 67 5.28 -3.26 17.93
N GLY A 68 5.85 -4.22 17.20
CA GLY A 68 6.15 -5.57 17.70
C GLY A 68 4.91 -6.45 17.88
N GLY A 69 3.72 -5.94 17.58
CA GLY A 69 2.47 -6.67 17.56
C GLY A 69 2.20 -7.28 16.20
N SER A 70 1.35 -8.29 16.20
CA SER A 70 0.88 -8.95 15.00
C SER A 70 -0.63 -9.11 14.98
N TYR A 71 -1.22 -9.08 13.80
CA TYR A 71 -2.62 -9.39 13.60
C TYR A 71 -2.81 -10.24 12.36
N THR A 72 -3.80 -11.13 12.43
CA THR A 72 -4.14 -12.03 11.34
C THR A 72 -5.52 -11.67 10.79
N TYR A 73 -5.54 -11.16 9.56
CA TYR A 73 -6.77 -10.88 8.83
C TYR A 73 -7.36 -12.16 8.26
N ARG A 74 -8.65 -12.39 8.51
CA ARG A 74 -9.34 -13.61 8.10
C ARG A 74 -10.69 -13.26 7.48
N PHE A 75 -10.79 -13.45 6.17
CA PHE A 75 -12.02 -13.16 5.44
C PHE A 75 -12.21 -14.09 4.24
N THR A 76 -13.42 -14.09 3.68
CA THR A 76 -13.78 -14.90 2.51
C THR A 76 -14.23 -13.99 1.39
N ILE A 77 -13.78 -14.25 0.18
CA ILE A 77 -14.22 -13.50 -0.99
C ILE A 77 -15.43 -14.18 -1.61
N GLN A 78 -16.54 -13.47 -1.70
CA GLN A 78 -17.79 -14.00 -2.25
C GLN A 78 -18.32 -13.11 -3.37
N GLY A 79 -18.43 -13.68 -4.57
CA GLY A 79 -19.03 -12.99 -5.71
C GLY A 79 -18.28 -11.74 -6.17
N GLN A 80 -16.95 -11.75 -6.07
CA GLN A 80 -16.08 -10.68 -6.54
C GLN A 80 -14.96 -11.25 -7.37
N GLU A 81 -14.66 -10.58 -8.48
CA GLU A 81 -13.61 -10.92 -9.44
C GLU A 81 -13.07 -9.60 -10.01
N GLY A 82 -11.80 -9.56 -10.35
CA GLY A 82 -11.15 -8.39 -10.95
C GLY A 82 -10.09 -7.75 -10.05
N THR A 83 -9.77 -6.49 -10.35
CA THR A 83 -8.70 -5.75 -9.68
C THR A 83 -9.23 -4.89 -8.55
N LEU A 84 -8.76 -5.19 -7.35
CA LEU A 84 -8.92 -4.39 -6.14
C LEU A 84 -7.54 -3.92 -5.66
N TRP A 85 -7.49 -3.28 -4.50
CA TRP A 85 -6.23 -2.93 -3.85
C TRP A 85 -6.39 -2.91 -2.33
N TRP A 86 -5.26 -3.00 -1.64
CA TRP A 86 -5.15 -2.91 -0.20
C TRP A 86 -4.26 -1.72 0.16
N HIS A 87 -4.50 -1.09 1.31
CA HIS A 87 -3.69 0.01 1.81
C HIS A 87 -3.80 0.14 3.33
N ALA A 88 -2.86 0.89 3.93
CA ALA A 88 -2.95 1.23 5.34
C ALA A 88 -4.18 2.13 5.61
N HIS A 89 -4.96 1.82 6.66
CA HIS A 89 -6.10 2.65 7.08
C HIS A 89 -5.88 3.35 8.43
N SER A 90 -4.62 3.70 8.70
CA SER A 90 -4.22 4.53 9.83
C SER A 90 -3.53 5.79 9.30
N SER A 91 -4.07 6.96 9.69
CA SER A 91 -3.56 8.27 9.26
C SER A 91 -3.28 8.35 7.74
N TRP A 92 -2.18 8.96 7.35
CA TRP A 92 -1.72 9.09 5.96
C TRP A 92 -0.75 7.97 5.52
N LEU A 93 -0.68 6.86 6.26
CA LEU A 93 0.23 5.74 5.91
C LEU A 93 -0.09 5.11 4.55
N ARG A 94 -1.32 5.27 4.02
CA ARG A 94 -1.68 4.85 2.66
C ARG A 94 -0.82 5.50 1.57
N ALA A 95 -0.11 6.59 1.87
CA ALA A 95 0.82 7.22 0.92
C ALA A 95 2.00 6.30 0.55
N THR A 96 2.36 5.36 1.42
CA THR A 96 3.51 4.45 1.22
C THR A 96 3.15 2.98 1.38
N VAL A 97 2.14 2.66 2.18
CA VAL A 97 1.71 1.29 2.48
C VAL A 97 0.44 0.96 1.70
N TYR A 98 0.61 0.40 0.51
CA TYR A 98 -0.47 -0.04 -0.37
C TYR A 98 0.03 -1.05 -1.41
N GLY A 99 -0.90 -1.75 -2.05
CA GLY A 99 -0.60 -2.70 -3.14
C GLY A 99 -1.84 -3.20 -3.84
N ALA A 100 -1.66 -3.83 -5.02
CA ALA A 100 -2.79 -4.38 -5.77
C ALA A 100 -3.26 -5.70 -5.15
N LEU A 101 -4.57 -5.94 -5.28
CA LEU A 101 -5.22 -7.19 -4.94
C LEU A 101 -5.95 -7.70 -6.18
N ILE A 102 -5.45 -8.75 -6.81
CA ILE A 102 -6.02 -9.27 -8.04
C ILE A 102 -6.78 -10.56 -7.72
N ILE A 103 -8.08 -10.55 -8.01
CA ILE A 103 -8.97 -11.69 -7.83
C ILE A 103 -9.25 -12.32 -9.20
N HIS A 104 -8.63 -13.46 -9.46
CA HIS A 104 -8.86 -14.24 -10.66
C HIS A 104 -10.20 -14.99 -10.60
N PRO A 105 -10.77 -15.34 -11.77
CA PRO A 105 -11.95 -16.20 -11.86
C PRO A 105 -11.77 -17.47 -11.04
N LYS A 106 -12.88 -18.07 -10.60
CA LYS A 106 -12.83 -19.37 -9.91
C LYS A 106 -12.07 -20.38 -10.77
N GLU A 107 -11.31 -21.27 -10.13
CA GLU A 107 -10.70 -22.38 -10.84
C GLU A 107 -11.75 -23.15 -11.67
N GLY A 108 -11.44 -23.41 -12.94
CA GLY A 108 -12.37 -24.00 -13.91
C GLY A 108 -13.34 -23.02 -14.58
N THR A 109 -13.28 -21.73 -14.25
CA THR A 109 -13.99 -20.67 -14.98
C THR A 109 -12.98 -19.78 -15.74
N SER A 110 -13.47 -19.07 -16.74
CA SER A 110 -12.66 -18.16 -17.55
C SER A 110 -13.24 -16.75 -17.51
N TYR A 111 -12.41 -15.76 -17.81
CA TYR A 111 -12.86 -14.40 -18.02
C TYR A 111 -13.97 -14.37 -19.10
N PRO A 112 -14.87 -13.37 -19.07
CA PRO A 112 -15.85 -13.17 -20.13
C PRO A 112 -15.23 -12.69 -21.45
N PHE A 113 -13.90 -12.68 -21.54
CA PHE A 113 -13.08 -12.28 -22.68
C PHE A 113 -11.89 -13.24 -22.82
N ALA A 114 -11.17 -13.16 -23.94
CA ALA A 114 -10.00 -14.01 -24.19
C ALA A 114 -8.93 -13.80 -23.12
N THR A 115 -8.44 -14.90 -22.53
CA THR A 115 -7.43 -14.86 -21.47
C THR A 115 -6.20 -14.05 -21.94
N PRO A 116 -5.83 -12.97 -21.22
CA PRO A 116 -4.73 -12.12 -21.62
C PRO A 116 -3.41 -12.91 -21.54
N LYS A 117 -2.50 -12.63 -22.47
CA LYS A 117 -1.15 -13.24 -22.46
C LYS A 117 -0.30 -12.73 -21.29
N ARG A 118 -0.59 -11.53 -20.81
CA ARG A 118 0.12 -10.87 -19.71
C ARG A 118 -0.81 -9.89 -19.03
N GLU A 119 -0.73 -9.85 -17.71
CA GLU A 119 -1.36 -8.85 -16.86
C GLU A 119 -0.27 -8.08 -16.12
N THR A 120 -0.45 -6.77 -15.93
CA THR A 120 0.52 -5.96 -15.18
C THR A 120 -0.25 -4.93 -14.37
N PRO A 121 -0.17 -4.96 -13.03
CA PRO A 121 -0.79 -3.95 -12.20
C PRO A 121 -0.10 -2.60 -12.40
N LEU A 122 -0.90 -1.56 -12.56
CA LEU A 122 -0.47 -0.17 -12.60
C LEU A 122 -1.06 0.55 -11.39
N LEU A 123 -0.21 0.78 -10.38
CA LEU A 123 -0.55 1.51 -9.18
C LEU A 123 -0.16 2.97 -9.35
N LEU A 124 -1.14 3.86 -9.30
CA LEU A 124 -0.91 5.30 -9.30
C LEU A 124 -0.82 5.77 -7.85
N GLY A 125 0.16 6.62 -7.56
CA GLY A 125 0.38 7.13 -6.21
C GLY A 125 1.00 8.51 -6.20
N GLU A 126 1.21 9.02 -5.00
CA GLU A 126 1.86 10.30 -4.72
C GLU A 126 3.12 10.06 -3.89
N TRP A 127 4.08 10.99 -4.00
CA TRP A 127 5.33 10.99 -3.27
C TRP A 127 5.54 12.35 -2.62
N TRP A 128 5.98 12.33 -1.37
CA TRP A 128 6.48 13.49 -0.66
C TRP A 128 7.92 13.22 -0.25
N ASP A 129 8.79 14.22 -0.40
CA ASP A 129 10.15 14.19 0.15
C ASP A 129 10.10 14.30 1.68
N ALA A 130 9.09 15.00 2.20
CA ALA A 130 8.78 15.03 3.63
C ALA A 130 8.02 13.76 4.06
N ASN A 131 8.11 13.40 5.33
CA ASN A 131 7.32 12.31 5.87
C ASN A 131 5.81 12.66 5.79
N PRO A 132 4.97 11.84 5.12
CA PRO A 132 3.54 12.13 4.97
C PRO A 132 2.79 12.29 6.30
N ILE A 133 3.26 11.64 7.37
CA ILE A 133 2.69 11.79 8.72
C ILE A 133 2.97 13.17 9.30
N ASP A 134 4.13 13.74 9.00
CA ASP A 134 4.49 15.07 9.47
C ASP A 134 3.68 16.14 8.70
N VAL A 135 3.46 15.92 7.40
CA VAL A 135 2.61 16.77 6.55
C VAL A 135 1.19 16.88 7.10
N VAL A 136 0.54 15.74 7.40
CA VAL A 136 -0.81 15.76 7.98
C VAL A 136 -0.85 16.30 9.40
N ARG A 137 0.20 16.05 10.21
CA ARG A 137 0.28 16.56 11.58
C ARG A 137 0.38 18.08 11.61
N GLU A 138 1.16 18.67 10.71
CA GLU A 138 1.27 20.13 10.59
C GLU A 138 -0.05 20.76 10.13
N ALA A 139 -0.69 20.18 9.12
CA ALA A 139 -2.02 20.62 8.67
C ALA A 139 -3.06 20.56 9.80
N THR A 140 -3.04 19.49 10.59
CA THR A 140 -3.94 19.34 11.75
C THR A 140 -3.65 20.38 12.84
N ARG A 141 -2.37 20.67 13.09
CA ARG A 141 -1.94 21.65 14.11
C ARG A 141 -2.33 23.09 13.72
N THR A 142 -2.14 23.44 12.45
CA THR A 142 -2.35 24.81 11.95
C THR A 142 -3.78 25.07 11.50
N GLY A 143 -4.53 24.03 11.14
CA GLY A 143 -5.82 24.15 10.47
C GLY A 143 -5.70 24.53 8.99
N ALA A 144 -4.48 24.62 8.45
CA ALA A 144 -4.23 24.90 7.04
C ALA A 144 -4.36 23.63 6.17
N THR A 145 -4.39 23.82 4.86
CA THR A 145 -4.35 22.70 3.91
C THR A 145 -2.98 22.00 3.96
N PRO A 146 -2.93 20.66 3.87
CA PRO A 146 -1.67 19.94 3.72
C PRO A 146 -0.89 20.38 2.47
N ASN A 147 0.44 20.27 2.53
CA ASN A 147 1.28 20.50 1.34
C ASN A 147 0.93 19.50 0.24
N VAL A 148 0.95 19.98 -1.01
CA VAL A 148 0.83 19.13 -2.19
C VAL A 148 2.00 18.15 -2.29
N SER A 149 1.80 17.04 -2.99
CA SER A 149 2.85 16.06 -3.27
C SER A 149 3.95 16.62 -4.15
N ASP A 150 5.16 16.15 -3.95
CA ASP A 150 6.33 16.54 -4.74
C ASP A 150 6.34 15.81 -6.09
N ALA A 151 5.83 14.57 -6.15
CA ALA A 151 5.68 13.83 -7.39
C ALA A 151 4.45 12.92 -7.43
N TYR A 152 3.94 12.68 -8.63
CA TYR A 152 3.09 11.53 -8.93
C TYR A 152 3.94 10.33 -9.31
N THR A 153 3.49 9.12 -8.97
CA THR A 153 4.24 7.89 -9.22
C THR A 153 3.41 6.85 -9.95
N ILE A 154 4.08 6.08 -10.81
CA ILE A 154 3.56 4.85 -11.41
C ILE A 154 4.36 3.70 -10.82
N ASN A 155 3.68 2.78 -10.13
CA ASN A 155 4.29 1.69 -9.38
C ASN A 155 5.37 2.16 -8.38
N GLY A 156 5.26 3.41 -7.89
CA GLY A 156 6.25 4.02 -6.98
C GLY A 156 7.40 4.75 -7.61
N GLN A 157 7.48 4.77 -8.94
CA GLN A 157 8.51 5.51 -9.65
C GLN A 157 7.93 6.84 -10.12
N PRO A 158 8.57 7.99 -9.80
CA PRO A 158 8.19 9.29 -10.33
C PRO A 158 8.30 9.41 -11.85
N GLY A 159 9.10 8.54 -12.48
CA GLY A 159 9.35 8.53 -13.93
C GLY A 159 10.42 9.53 -14.36
N ASP A 160 10.79 9.50 -15.64
CA ASP A 160 12.05 10.07 -16.16
C ASP A 160 12.23 11.59 -16.02
N PHE A 161 11.14 12.33 -15.80
CA PHE A 161 11.17 13.80 -15.72
C PHE A 161 11.34 14.34 -14.29
N TYR A 162 11.36 13.46 -13.29
CA TYR A 162 11.63 13.86 -11.91
C TYR A 162 13.14 13.88 -11.65
N ASN A 163 13.60 14.73 -10.74
CA ASN A 163 15.02 14.80 -10.45
C ASN A 163 15.48 13.49 -9.78
N CYS A 164 16.62 12.94 -10.20
CA CYS A 164 17.20 11.68 -9.68
C CYS A 164 16.35 10.40 -9.90
N SER A 165 15.42 10.38 -10.86
CA SER A 165 14.61 9.18 -11.18
C SER A 165 14.94 8.52 -12.53
N SER A 166 15.69 9.18 -13.41
CA SER A 166 16.05 8.64 -14.73
C SER A 166 17.15 7.58 -14.62
N THR A 167 16.87 6.35 -15.05
CA THR A 167 17.85 5.27 -15.19
C THR A 167 18.70 5.46 -16.45
N GLY A 168 19.57 6.47 -16.46
CA GLY A 168 20.51 6.62 -17.58
C GLY A 168 21.38 7.87 -17.57
N LEU A 169 22.51 7.82 -16.87
CA LEU A 169 23.85 8.24 -17.31
C LEU A 169 24.87 7.84 -16.22
N PRO A 170 25.91 7.04 -16.51
CA PRO A 170 26.91 6.67 -15.53
C PRO A 170 27.90 7.82 -15.29
N SER A 171 28.38 7.94 -14.04
CA SER A 171 29.36 8.90 -13.48
C SER A 171 28.72 10.23 -13.02
N ILE A 172 28.86 10.72 -11.77
CA ILE A 172 29.83 10.51 -10.68
C ILE A 172 29.07 10.67 -9.33
N ASN A 173 29.46 9.83 -8.36
CA ASN A 173 29.09 9.81 -6.95
C ASN A 173 27.77 9.13 -6.55
N SER A 174 27.95 7.86 -6.19
CA SER A 174 27.03 6.94 -5.52
C SER A 174 26.45 7.48 -4.22
N SER A 175 25.13 7.43 -4.09
CA SER A 175 24.40 6.73 -3.02
C SER A 175 22.97 7.24 -3.03
N VAL A 176 22.01 6.35 -2.82
CA VAL A 176 20.55 6.60 -2.79
C VAL A 176 19.89 6.50 -4.18
N CYS A 177 18.81 5.72 -4.24
CA CYS A 177 17.94 5.43 -5.39
C CYS A 177 18.35 4.28 -6.32
N SER A 178 18.40 3.07 -5.77
CA SER A 178 18.02 1.85 -6.52
C SER A 178 16.96 1.11 -5.71
N PHE A 179 15.73 1.01 -6.24
CA PHE A 179 14.69 0.12 -5.73
C PHE A 179 14.12 -0.70 -6.89
N PHE A 180 14.79 -1.83 -7.16
CA PHE A 180 14.21 -3.09 -7.61
C PHE A 180 14.81 -4.20 -6.74
#